data_AF-A0A0D3KB10-F1
#
_entry.id   AF-A0A0D3KB10-F1
#
_cell.length_a   1.000
_cell.length_b   1.000
_cell.length_c   1.000
_cell.angle_alpha   90.00
_cell.angle_beta   90.00
_cell.angle_gamma   90.00
#
_symmetry.space_group_name_H-M   'P 1'
#
loop_
_entity.id
_entity.type
_entity.pdbx_description
1 polymer ?
#
loop_
_entity_poly.entity_id
_entity_poly.type
_entity_poly.pdbx_seq_one_letter_code
_entity_poly.pdbx_strand_id
1 'polypeptide(L)'
;MGALKSLDTANSPSALRAGIAAAMPHMGALPALADEVSAAESKLEELSVASEPVAVERSGMAVAADWPHEGDQLKVLPIPLAPLQEATEQFSSASMVGKGGCASVYRGALPHPEAGSCLVAVKKMHEVHSSSELQALEREITILRQCRHPHLLPLLGHCLDLAAPCLVFPLMTGGSLESRLRLAADDCAQLRRLGLFADREPKPLTWRQRLRIVREAVGALAYLHGAIAGGKPAVIHRDFKPANILLDERLTAYLSDTGFAKSAATGAAASLTTRSGACYTPGYADQFILSGEGHSVITDGYAVGITLLVILTNRSPLDIITKIEAEHDADFEDIPAERFAQPAWPTHVAQKLAALVHSRSDGLCHPKRRKRIELARLGSAAAATDGAAKVRGLQRKSSDAFDALVRRLDAVYAPHRALAPSEFKVRLDFWRGACAMPERLHAEMHTLRVWRNAAEHHDAERWARDGPSGDDEFVRLVERLGAAVGKLEAAAR
;
A
#
# COMPACT_ATOMS: atom_id res chain seq x y z
N MET A 1 6.07 -20.85 -27.56
CA MET A 1 5.86 -21.29 -26.16
C MET A 1 7.12 -21.23 -25.29
N GLY A 2 8.32 -21.60 -25.77
CA GLY A 2 9.55 -21.57 -24.96
C GLY A 2 10.02 -20.18 -24.50
N ALA A 3 9.74 -19.11 -25.27
CA ALA A 3 10.10 -17.74 -24.91
C ALA A 3 9.18 -17.10 -23.84
N LEU A 4 7.97 -17.63 -23.64
CA LEU A 4 6.92 -17.04 -22.80
C LEU A 4 7.15 -17.25 -21.29
N LYS A 5 7.87 -18.32 -20.90
CA LYS A 5 8.27 -18.53 -19.48
C LYS A 5 9.38 -17.58 -19.00
N SER A 6 9.90 -16.71 -19.85
CA SER A 6 11.07 -15.85 -19.55
C SER A 6 10.73 -14.39 -19.19
N LEU A 7 9.51 -13.93 -19.42
CA LEU A 7 9.15 -12.52 -19.18
C LEU A 7 9.01 -12.20 -17.68
N ASP A 8 8.45 -13.11 -16.90
CA ASP A 8 8.22 -12.90 -15.46
C ASP A 8 9.53 -12.98 -14.63
N THR A 9 10.54 -13.72 -15.14
CA THR A 9 11.83 -13.96 -14.47
C THR A 9 12.95 -13.03 -14.91
N ALA A 10 12.77 -12.25 -15.99
CA ALA A 10 13.77 -11.31 -16.47
C ALA A 10 13.89 -10.09 -15.55
N ASN A 11 15.10 -9.83 -15.02
CA ASN A 11 15.43 -8.62 -14.24
C ASN A 11 16.23 -7.60 -15.05
N SER A 12 16.32 -7.77 -16.37
CA SER A 12 17.08 -6.89 -17.26
C SER A 12 16.12 -6.02 -18.10
N PRO A 13 16.25 -4.68 -18.08
CA PRO A 13 15.45 -3.79 -18.92
C PRO A 13 15.51 -4.13 -20.42
N SER A 14 16.68 -4.55 -20.92
CA SER A 14 16.86 -4.92 -22.33
C SER A 14 16.11 -6.21 -22.69
N ALA A 15 16.12 -7.20 -21.79
CA ALA A 15 15.40 -8.46 -21.98
C ALA A 15 13.89 -8.27 -21.94
N LEU A 16 13.40 -7.42 -21.02
CA LEU A 16 11.98 -7.07 -20.95
C LEU A 16 11.52 -6.32 -22.21
N ARG A 17 12.28 -5.32 -22.69
CA ARG A 17 11.98 -4.62 -23.95
C ARG A 17 11.89 -5.57 -25.14
N ALA A 18 12.86 -6.48 -25.27
CA ALA A 18 12.89 -7.47 -26.34
C ALA A 18 11.70 -8.44 -26.26
N GLY A 19 11.36 -8.90 -25.06
CA GLY A 19 10.22 -9.80 -24.85
C GLY A 19 8.87 -9.13 -25.10
N ILE A 20 8.70 -7.86 -24.67
CA ILE A 20 7.50 -7.06 -24.97
C ILE A 20 7.35 -6.86 -26.48
N ALA A 21 8.42 -6.45 -27.17
CA ALA A 21 8.40 -6.23 -28.62
C ALA A 21 8.06 -7.51 -29.39
N ALA A 22 8.53 -8.67 -28.94
CA ALA A 22 8.22 -9.96 -29.54
C ALA A 22 6.78 -10.42 -29.26
N ALA A 23 6.17 -10.01 -28.15
CA ALA A 23 4.84 -10.41 -27.74
C ALA A 23 3.72 -9.53 -28.31
N MET A 24 3.98 -8.23 -28.54
CA MET A 24 2.99 -7.26 -29.03
C MET A 24 2.19 -7.70 -30.28
N PRO A 25 2.81 -8.28 -31.33
CA PRO A 25 2.07 -8.70 -32.54
C PRO A 25 1.05 -9.83 -32.29
N HIS A 26 1.17 -10.53 -31.16
CA HIS A 26 0.38 -11.73 -30.84
C HIS A 26 -0.71 -11.48 -29.79
N MET A 27 -0.76 -10.28 -29.20
CA MET A 27 -1.73 -9.94 -28.14
C MET A 27 -3.20 -10.07 -28.58
N GLY A 28 -3.49 -9.78 -29.85
CA GLY A 28 -4.85 -9.91 -30.40
C GLY A 28 -5.34 -11.36 -30.54
N ALA A 29 -4.42 -12.34 -30.59
CA ALA A 29 -4.75 -13.75 -30.74
C ALA A 29 -4.73 -14.53 -29.40
N LEU A 30 -4.09 -13.97 -28.37
CA LEU A 30 -3.90 -14.61 -27.07
C LEU A 30 -4.16 -13.61 -25.94
N PRO A 31 -5.39 -13.53 -25.40
CA PRO A 31 -5.74 -12.59 -24.33
C PRO A 31 -4.86 -12.73 -23.08
N ALA A 32 -4.42 -13.95 -22.75
CA ALA A 32 -3.51 -14.21 -21.63
C ALA A 32 -2.13 -13.53 -21.79
N LEU A 33 -1.72 -13.24 -23.02
CA LEU A 33 -0.46 -12.55 -23.33
C LEU A 33 -0.51 -11.06 -22.97
N ALA A 34 -1.71 -10.45 -22.99
CA ALA A 34 -1.86 -9.04 -22.65
C ALA A 34 -1.51 -8.76 -21.18
N ASP A 35 -1.87 -9.68 -20.28
CA ASP A 35 -1.56 -9.59 -18.86
C ASP A 35 -0.05 -9.72 -18.59
N GLU A 36 0.63 -10.61 -19.33
CA GLU A 36 2.08 -10.84 -19.29
C GLU A 36 2.88 -9.66 -19.86
N VAL A 37 2.44 -9.11 -21.00
CA VAL A 37 3.06 -7.92 -21.61
C VAL A 37 2.91 -6.72 -20.68
N SER A 38 1.71 -6.50 -20.14
CA SER A 38 1.48 -5.45 -19.15
C SER A 38 2.36 -5.65 -17.89
N ALA A 39 2.63 -6.90 -17.49
CA ALA A 39 3.51 -7.21 -16.35
C ALA A 39 4.94 -6.80 -16.64
N ALA A 40 5.41 -7.19 -17.82
CA ALA A 40 6.73 -6.89 -18.30
C ALA A 40 6.94 -5.38 -18.49
N GLU A 41 5.93 -4.64 -18.96
CA GLU A 41 5.99 -3.18 -19.10
C GLU A 41 6.06 -2.49 -17.76
N SER A 42 5.24 -2.92 -16.79
CA SER A 42 5.29 -2.39 -15.42
C SER A 42 6.63 -2.67 -14.76
N LYS A 43 7.18 -3.89 -14.92
CA LYS A 43 8.49 -4.27 -14.40
C LYS A 43 9.63 -3.53 -15.09
N LEU A 44 9.52 -3.31 -16.40
CA LEU A 44 10.47 -2.52 -17.18
C LEU A 44 10.46 -1.06 -16.71
N GLU A 45 9.29 -0.50 -16.42
CA GLU A 45 9.17 0.86 -15.92
C GLU A 45 9.79 1.00 -14.52
N GLU A 46 9.49 0.07 -13.61
CA GLU A 46 10.15 -0.02 -12.29
C GLU A 46 11.67 -0.12 -12.39
N LEU A 47 12.20 -0.93 -13.31
CA LEU A 47 13.64 -1.06 -13.52
C LEU A 47 14.25 0.14 -14.27
N SER A 48 13.49 0.83 -15.12
CA SER A 48 13.97 2.02 -15.84
C SER A 48 14.03 3.27 -14.96
N VAL A 49 13.18 3.36 -13.94
CA VAL A 49 13.26 4.40 -12.89
C VAL A 49 14.47 4.17 -11.97
N ALA A 50 15.03 2.95 -11.94
CA ALA A 50 16.24 2.63 -11.19
C ALA A 50 17.56 2.95 -11.94
N SER A 51 17.50 3.36 -13.22
CA SER A 51 18.71 3.62 -14.02
C SER A 51 18.60 4.90 -14.84
N GLU A 52 18.80 6.05 -14.19
CA GLU A 52 19.50 7.22 -14.74
C GLU A 52 19.68 8.26 -13.62
N PRO A 53 20.91 8.66 -13.27
CA PRO A 53 21.12 9.78 -12.37
C PRO A 53 20.85 11.05 -13.17
N VAL A 54 19.59 11.46 -13.23
CA VAL A 54 19.28 12.84 -13.59
C VAL A 54 19.80 13.69 -12.43
N ALA A 55 20.68 14.64 -12.73
CA ALA A 55 21.07 15.68 -11.79
C ALA A 55 19.84 16.56 -11.50
N VAL A 56 19.01 16.13 -10.54
CA VAL A 56 17.83 16.86 -10.08
C VAL A 56 18.12 17.33 -8.66
N GLU A 57 17.68 18.55 -8.36
CA GLU A 57 17.42 18.99 -7.00
C GLU A 57 16.86 17.83 -6.16
N ARG A 58 17.39 17.62 -4.95
CA ARG A 58 17.11 16.44 -4.10
C ARG A 58 15.59 16.18 -3.99
N SER A 59 15.20 14.91 -4.07
CA SER A 59 13.80 14.52 -4.00
C SER A 59 13.13 14.85 -2.67
N GLY A 60 11.80 15.04 -2.68
CA GLY A 60 11.02 15.39 -1.50
C GLY A 60 11.17 14.41 -0.34
N MET A 61 11.27 13.11 -0.60
CA MET A 61 11.45 12.12 0.48
C MET A 61 12.90 11.93 0.91
N ALA A 62 13.88 12.15 0.03
CA ALA A 62 15.28 12.28 0.47
C ALA A 62 15.45 13.49 1.40
N VAL A 63 14.74 14.58 1.10
CA VAL A 63 14.60 15.75 1.98
C VAL A 63 14.06 15.39 3.36
N ALA A 64 13.04 14.54 3.47
CA ALA A 64 12.50 14.11 4.76
C ALA A 64 13.43 13.17 5.52
N ALA A 65 14.20 12.34 4.81
CA ALA A 65 15.21 11.47 5.41
C ALA A 65 16.37 12.28 6.01
N ASP A 66 16.79 13.34 5.32
CA ASP A 66 17.88 14.22 5.74
C ASP A 66 17.44 15.29 6.77
N TRP A 67 16.13 15.54 6.92
CA TRP A 67 15.59 16.55 7.85
C TRP A 67 15.99 16.27 9.31
N PRO A 68 16.12 17.27 10.20
CA PRO A 68 16.57 17.03 11.56
C PRO A 68 15.71 16.00 12.30
N HIS A 69 16.37 15.09 13.04
CA HIS A 69 15.72 14.09 13.90
C HIS A 69 16.10 14.29 15.38
N GLU A 70 15.22 13.89 16.28
CA GLU A 70 15.44 13.79 17.73
C GLU A 70 15.30 12.32 18.14
N GLY A 71 16.43 11.60 18.20
CA GLY A 71 16.42 10.13 18.21
C GLY A 71 15.87 9.58 16.88
N ASP A 72 14.98 8.59 16.94
CA ASP A 72 14.28 8.03 15.75
C ASP A 72 13.06 8.88 15.32
N GLN A 73 12.97 10.14 15.77
CA GLN A 73 11.80 11.00 15.53
C GLN A 73 12.14 12.15 14.59
N LEU A 74 11.42 12.29 13.48
CA LEU A 74 11.48 13.50 12.67
C LEU A 74 11.13 14.73 13.53
N LYS A 75 12.04 15.69 13.60
CA LYS A 75 11.87 16.90 14.37
C LYS A 75 11.04 17.91 13.58
N VAL A 76 9.80 18.12 14.02
CA VAL A 76 8.94 19.18 13.45
C VAL A 76 9.41 20.54 13.95
N LEU A 77 9.86 21.40 13.03
CA LEU A 77 10.46 22.68 13.37
C LEU A 77 9.43 23.83 13.39
N PRO A 78 9.46 24.71 14.42
CA PRO A 78 8.83 26.01 14.30
C PRO A 78 9.67 26.87 13.33
N ILE A 79 9.07 27.31 12.24
CA ILE A 79 9.73 28.10 11.20
C ILE A 79 9.11 29.51 11.21
N PRO A 80 9.90 30.58 11.40
CA PRO A 80 9.40 31.95 11.31
C PRO A 80 8.80 32.24 9.92
N LEU A 81 7.91 33.23 9.84
CA LEU A 81 7.22 33.55 8.59
C LEU A 81 8.17 34.06 7.49
N ALA A 82 9.17 34.88 7.83
CA ALA A 82 10.07 35.49 6.86
C ALA A 82 10.82 34.47 5.96
N PRO A 83 11.44 33.40 6.49
CA PRO A 83 12.01 32.33 5.66
C PRO A 83 11.00 31.66 4.72
N LEU A 84 9.75 31.48 5.15
CA LEU A 84 8.70 30.89 4.31
C LEU A 84 8.29 31.83 3.18
N GLN A 85 8.20 33.13 3.48
CA GLN A 85 7.96 34.16 2.47
C GLN A 85 9.09 34.19 1.45
N GLU A 86 10.35 34.21 1.88
CA GLU A 86 11.50 34.18 0.97
C GLU A 86 11.50 32.92 0.11
N ALA A 87 11.34 31.74 0.72
CA ALA A 87 11.34 30.45 0.04
C ALA A 87 10.23 30.31 -1.01
N THR A 88 9.12 31.05 -0.87
CA THR A 88 7.95 30.99 -1.75
C THR A 88 7.77 32.25 -2.61
N GLU A 89 8.81 33.09 -2.70
CA GLU A 89 8.78 34.36 -3.44
C GLU A 89 7.61 35.27 -3.02
N GLN A 90 7.44 35.45 -1.72
CA GLN A 90 6.31 36.17 -1.10
C GLN A 90 4.95 35.54 -1.40
N PHE A 91 4.89 34.20 -1.42
CA PHE A 91 3.71 33.44 -1.81
C PHE A 91 3.22 33.81 -3.23
N SER A 92 4.16 33.89 -4.18
CA SER A 92 3.86 34.26 -5.57
C SER A 92 2.93 33.24 -6.24
N SER A 93 2.17 33.69 -7.24
CA SER A 93 1.38 32.80 -8.09
C SER A 93 2.27 31.85 -8.91
N ALA A 94 3.51 32.23 -9.22
CA ALA A 94 4.48 31.38 -9.90
C ALA A 94 4.90 30.17 -9.05
N SER A 95 5.00 30.37 -7.73
CA SER A 95 5.30 29.31 -6.77
C SER A 95 4.07 28.48 -6.36
N MET A 96 2.86 28.86 -6.78
CA MET A 96 1.63 28.17 -6.38
C MET A 96 1.50 26.81 -7.08
N VAL A 97 1.45 25.74 -6.29
CA VAL A 97 1.29 24.36 -6.79
C VAL A 97 -0.15 23.88 -6.68
N GLY A 98 -0.96 24.47 -5.81
CA GLY A 98 -2.38 24.13 -5.67
C GLY A 98 -3.13 25.12 -4.79
N LYS A 99 -4.44 25.24 -5.01
CA LYS A 99 -5.33 26.11 -4.23
C LYS A 99 -6.60 25.34 -3.88
N GLY A 100 -6.88 25.22 -2.59
CA GLY A 100 -8.10 24.62 -2.06
C GLY A 100 -9.02 25.66 -1.42
N GLY A 101 -10.11 25.21 -0.79
CA GLY A 101 -11.03 26.11 -0.10
C GLY A 101 -10.44 26.74 1.18
N CYS A 102 -9.59 26.00 1.90
CA CYS A 102 -9.06 26.42 3.21
C CYS A 102 -7.58 26.82 3.19
N ALA A 103 -6.87 26.55 2.10
CA ALA A 103 -5.43 26.75 2.03
C ALA A 103 -4.96 26.88 0.59
N SER A 104 -3.82 27.55 0.43
CA SER A 104 -3.03 27.58 -0.81
C SER A 104 -1.70 26.91 -0.54
N VAL A 105 -1.23 26.08 -1.47
CA VAL A 105 0.03 25.34 -1.36
C VAL A 105 1.03 25.94 -2.34
N TYR A 106 2.21 26.26 -1.83
CA TYR A 106 3.31 26.87 -2.58
C TYR A 106 4.52 25.94 -2.56
N ARG A 107 5.20 25.82 -3.70
CA ARG A 107 6.57 25.29 -3.78
C ARG A 107 7.50 26.29 -3.13
N GLY A 108 8.46 25.80 -2.37
CA GLY A 108 9.57 26.63 -1.91
C GLY A 108 10.84 25.83 -1.68
N ALA A 109 11.92 26.54 -1.40
CA ALA A 109 13.22 25.97 -1.08
C ALA A 109 13.69 26.52 0.27
N LEU A 110 13.83 25.66 1.27
CA LEU A 110 14.29 26.04 2.61
C LEU A 110 15.75 25.63 2.84
N PRO A 111 16.54 26.45 3.57
CA PRO A 111 17.89 26.07 3.95
C PRO A 111 17.90 24.80 4.81
N HIS A 112 18.79 23.87 4.48
CA HIS A 112 18.98 22.64 5.26
C HIS A 112 20.41 22.58 5.82
N PRO A 113 20.60 22.33 7.13
CA PRO A 113 21.93 22.35 7.77
C PRO A 113 22.95 21.40 7.12
N GLU A 114 22.50 20.25 6.61
CA GLU A 114 23.36 19.19 6.05
C GLU A 114 23.24 19.03 4.52
N ALA A 115 22.22 19.64 3.90
CA ALA A 115 21.86 19.42 2.50
C ALA A 115 21.89 20.70 1.64
N GLY A 116 22.20 21.85 2.25
CA GLY A 116 22.21 23.15 1.61
C GLY A 116 20.79 23.71 1.43
N SER A 117 20.01 23.11 0.54
CA SER A 117 18.64 23.55 0.23
C SER A 117 17.71 22.35 0.03
N CYS A 118 16.45 22.51 0.43
CA CYS A 118 15.45 21.46 0.54
C CYS A 118 14.14 21.93 -0.10
N LEU A 119 13.62 21.19 -1.08
CA LEU A 119 12.34 21.49 -1.71
C LEU A 119 11.17 21.10 -0.79
N VAL A 120 10.32 22.07 -0.54
CA VAL A 120 9.17 21.94 0.37
C VAL A 120 7.86 22.39 -0.29
N ALA A 121 6.76 21.84 0.22
CA ALA A 121 5.42 22.34 0.00
C ALA A 121 4.98 23.12 1.25
N VAL A 122 4.78 24.43 1.09
CA VAL A 122 4.27 25.32 2.14
C VAL A 122 2.76 25.46 1.95
N LYS A 123 1.99 24.79 2.80
CA LYS A 123 0.53 24.90 2.86
C LYS A 123 0.18 26.08 3.76
N LYS A 124 -0.12 27.23 3.15
CA LYS A 124 -0.58 28.44 3.81
C LYS A 124 -2.09 28.38 3.99
N MET A 125 -2.56 28.47 5.22
CA MET A 125 -3.99 28.54 5.53
C MET A 125 -4.57 29.87 5.02
N HIS A 126 -5.79 29.83 4.49
CA HIS A 126 -6.55 31.04 4.25
C HIS A 126 -6.91 31.68 5.60
N GLU A 127 -7.15 33.00 5.57
CA GLU A 127 -7.37 33.88 6.73
C GLU A 127 -7.91 33.17 7.98
N VAL A 128 -7.15 33.22 9.07
CA VAL A 128 -7.55 32.66 10.36
C VAL A 128 -8.15 33.78 11.20
N HIS A 129 -9.46 33.72 11.39
CA HIS A 129 -10.24 34.80 12.00
C HIS A 129 -10.59 34.54 13.46
N SER A 130 -10.31 33.34 13.97
CA SER A 130 -10.69 32.92 15.31
C SER A 130 -9.59 32.16 16.05
N SER A 131 -9.60 32.26 17.38
CA SER A 131 -8.76 31.44 18.25
C SER A 131 -9.06 29.95 18.10
N SER A 132 -10.30 29.57 17.74
CA SER A 132 -10.71 28.19 17.47
C SER A 132 -10.03 27.58 16.25
N GLU A 133 -9.81 28.35 15.18
CA GLU A 133 -9.14 27.88 13.97
C GLU A 133 -7.63 27.66 14.19
N LEU A 134 -6.98 28.53 14.97
CA LEU A 134 -5.60 28.31 15.40
C LEU A 134 -5.47 27.07 16.28
N GLN A 135 -6.38 26.90 17.25
CA GLN A 135 -6.39 25.70 18.10
C GLN A 135 -6.59 24.43 17.28
N ALA A 136 -7.37 24.48 16.20
CA ALA A 136 -7.52 23.34 15.29
C ALA A 136 -6.21 23.03 14.56
N LEU A 137 -5.49 24.05 14.11
CA LEU A 137 -4.17 23.90 13.49
C LEU A 137 -3.13 23.34 14.49
N GLU A 138 -3.10 23.82 15.73
CA GLU A 138 -2.23 23.29 16.79
C GLU A 138 -2.53 21.82 17.12
N ARG A 139 -3.80 21.43 17.14
CA ARG A 139 -4.22 20.03 17.30
C ARG A 139 -3.75 19.18 16.12
N GLU A 140 -3.88 19.68 14.90
CA GLU A 140 -3.39 19.01 13.69
C GLU A 140 -1.87 18.79 13.76
N ILE A 141 -1.10 19.81 14.13
CA ILE A 141 0.36 19.71 14.33
C ILE A 141 0.66 18.65 15.40
N THR A 142 -0.05 18.67 16.52
CA THR A 142 0.16 17.72 17.63
C THR A 142 -0.06 16.28 17.18
N ILE A 143 -1.12 16.02 16.41
CA ILE A 143 -1.42 14.67 15.92
C ILE A 143 -0.43 14.24 14.84
N LEU A 144 -0.09 15.12 13.90
CA LEU A 144 0.87 14.83 12.83
C LEU A 144 2.27 14.50 13.40
N ARG A 145 2.69 15.18 14.47
CA ARG A 145 3.95 14.89 15.18
C ARG A 145 4.02 13.47 15.76
N GLN A 146 2.88 12.90 16.11
CA GLN A 146 2.79 11.56 16.70
C GLN A 146 2.61 10.46 15.64
N CYS A 147 2.38 10.81 14.37
CA CYS A 147 2.15 9.87 13.30
C CYS A 147 3.46 9.50 12.58
N ARG A 148 3.74 8.20 12.46
CA ARG A 148 4.86 7.67 11.68
C ARG A 148 4.43 6.48 10.85
N HIS A 149 4.51 6.66 9.53
CA HIS A 149 4.23 5.60 8.57
C HIS A 149 4.94 5.90 7.25
N PRO A 150 5.52 4.90 6.56
CA PRO A 150 6.29 5.12 5.33
C PRO A 150 5.47 5.72 4.17
N HIS A 151 4.14 5.61 4.23
CA HIS A 151 3.21 6.14 3.23
C HIS A 151 2.28 7.23 3.78
N LEU A 152 2.62 7.85 4.91
CA LEU A 152 1.93 9.04 5.42
C LEU A 152 2.85 10.24 5.23
N LEU A 153 2.33 11.34 4.66
CA LEU A 153 3.11 12.54 4.40
C LEU A 153 3.62 13.15 5.72
N PRO A 154 4.95 13.21 5.95
CA PRO A 154 5.48 13.71 7.21
C PRO A 154 5.42 15.24 7.26
N LEU A 155 5.08 15.80 8.42
CA LEU A 155 5.18 17.23 8.69
C LEU A 155 6.65 17.59 8.97
N LEU A 156 7.22 18.53 8.23
CA LEU A 156 8.59 19.02 8.43
C LEU A 156 8.64 20.19 9.43
N GLY A 157 7.65 21.07 9.37
CA GLY A 157 7.60 22.25 10.21
C GLY A 157 6.27 23.01 10.15
N HIS A 158 6.17 24.06 10.94
CA HIS A 158 4.97 24.90 11.00
C HIS A 158 5.31 26.36 11.30
N CYS A 159 4.42 27.27 10.89
CA CYS A 159 4.40 28.67 11.27
C CYS A 159 3.01 28.98 11.83
N LEU A 160 2.93 29.54 13.04
CA LEU A 160 1.68 29.92 13.70
C LEU A 160 1.48 31.44 13.74
N ASP A 161 2.19 32.18 12.87
CA ASP A 161 1.98 33.61 12.70
C ASP A 161 0.57 33.87 12.16
N LEU A 162 -0.21 34.69 12.87
CA LEU A 162 -1.61 35.00 12.52
C LEU A 162 -1.76 35.61 11.13
N ALA A 163 -0.75 36.32 10.63
CA ALA A 163 -0.79 36.90 9.30
C ALA A 163 -0.75 35.83 8.19
N ALA A 164 -0.10 34.69 8.45
CA ALA A 164 0.01 33.59 7.50
C ALA A 164 0.38 32.26 8.20
N PRO A 165 -0.59 31.57 8.81
CA PRO A 165 -0.36 30.25 9.39
C PRO A 165 -0.01 29.24 8.30
N CYS A 166 1.07 28.49 8.50
CA CYS A 166 1.59 27.56 7.50
C CYS A 166 1.95 26.19 8.09
N LEU A 167 1.75 25.16 7.29
CA LEU A 167 2.34 23.83 7.50
C LEU A 167 3.33 23.54 6.37
N VAL A 168 4.46 22.93 6.71
CA VAL A 168 5.55 22.65 5.77
C VAL A 168 5.73 21.15 5.63
N PHE A 169 5.67 20.67 4.39
CA PHE A 169 5.79 19.27 4.02
C PHE A 169 6.89 19.10 2.97
N PRO A 170 7.37 17.87 2.72
CA PRO A 170 8.21 17.63 1.57
C PRO A 170 7.41 17.82 0.27
N LEU A 171 8.06 18.36 -0.76
CA LEU A 171 7.41 18.56 -2.05
C LEU A 171 7.29 17.23 -2.81
N MET A 172 6.05 16.81 -3.07
CA MET A 172 5.74 15.59 -3.82
C MET A 172 5.68 15.89 -5.32
N THR A 173 6.81 15.68 -6.01
CA THR A 173 7.01 16.11 -7.40
C THR A 173 6.28 15.26 -8.44
N GLY A 174 5.83 14.07 -8.07
CA GLY A 174 4.98 13.19 -8.88
C GLY A 174 3.51 13.63 -8.95
N GLY A 175 3.13 14.68 -8.22
CA GLY A 175 1.76 15.20 -8.17
C GLY A 175 0.82 14.31 -7.35
N SER A 176 -0.50 14.48 -7.57
CA SER A 176 -1.52 13.64 -6.93
C SER A 176 -1.92 12.47 -7.83
N LEU A 177 -2.46 11.39 -7.26
CA LEU A 177 -3.06 10.31 -8.03
C LEU A 177 -4.15 10.84 -8.98
N GLU A 178 -4.94 11.85 -8.56
CA GLU A 178 -5.94 12.50 -9.43
C GLU A 178 -5.32 13.10 -10.69
N SER A 179 -4.27 13.92 -10.55
CA SER A 179 -3.59 14.56 -11.68
C SER A 179 -3.01 13.53 -12.66
N ARG A 180 -2.53 12.41 -12.12
CA ARG A 180 -1.91 11.30 -12.89
C ARG A 180 -2.92 10.37 -13.56
N LEU A 181 -4.17 10.37 -13.10
CA LEU A 181 -5.28 9.64 -13.71
C LEU A 181 -5.93 10.44 -14.84
N ARG A 182 -6.18 11.73 -14.61
CA ARG A 182 -6.85 12.61 -15.58
C ARG A 182 -5.94 13.06 -16.72
N LEU A 183 -4.74 13.52 -16.40
CA LEU A 183 -3.78 14.11 -17.36
C LEU A 183 -4.41 15.16 -18.29
N ALA A 184 -5.35 15.97 -17.78
CA ALA A 184 -5.87 17.11 -18.54
C ALA A 184 -4.79 18.18 -18.72
N ALA A 185 -5.03 19.17 -19.60
CA ALA A 185 -4.07 20.23 -19.87
C ALA A 185 -3.58 20.95 -18.59
N ASP A 186 -4.49 21.25 -17.67
CA ASP A 186 -4.17 21.88 -16.39
C ASP A 186 -3.39 20.96 -15.44
N ASP A 187 -3.72 19.66 -15.41
CA ASP A 187 -3.00 18.64 -14.64
C ASP A 187 -1.55 18.54 -15.13
N CYS A 188 -1.35 18.48 -16.45
CA CYS A 188 -0.04 18.46 -17.07
C CYS A 188 0.75 19.75 -16.79
N ALA A 189 0.10 20.91 -16.83
CA ALA A 189 0.74 22.18 -16.48
C ALA A 189 1.16 22.23 -15.00
N GLN A 190 0.33 21.70 -14.09
CA GLN A 190 0.65 21.58 -12.68
C GLN A 190 1.84 20.63 -12.45
N LEU A 191 1.84 19.46 -13.08
CA LEU A 191 2.93 18.48 -13.02
C LEU A 191 4.26 19.06 -13.54
N ARG A 192 4.22 19.93 -14.56
CA ARG A 192 5.41 20.67 -15.04
C ARG A 192 5.95 21.65 -13.99
N ARG A 193 5.07 22.38 -13.30
CA ARG A 193 5.46 23.31 -12.22
C ARG A 193 6.12 22.60 -11.02
N LEU A 194 5.87 21.31 -10.85
CA LEU A 194 6.53 20.49 -9.82
C LEU A 194 7.96 20.06 -10.20
N GLY A 195 8.40 20.32 -11.43
CA GLY A 195 9.79 20.14 -11.87
C GLY A 195 10.13 18.78 -12.50
N LEU A 196 9.28 17.76 -12.38
CA LEU A 196 9.59 16.40 -12.87
C LEU A 196 9.29 16.18 -14.38
N PHE A 197 8.44 17.02 -14.96
CA PHE A 197 7.89 16.86 -16.32
C PHE A 197 8.23 18.03 -17.25
N ALA A 198 9.27 18.81 -16.96
CA ALA A 198 9.65 20.00 -17.73
C ALA A 198 9.82 19.70 -19.24
N ASP A 199 10.56 18.64 -19.57
CA ASP A 199 10.92 18.29 -20.95
C ASP A 199 10.19 17.04 -21.49
N ARG A 200 9.24 16.48 -20.74
CA ARG A 200 8.54 15.25 -21.12
C ARG A 200 7.10 15.24 -20.65
N GLU A 201 6.23 14.64 -21.46
CA GLU A 201 4.83 14.50 -21.06
C GLU A 201 4.64 13.41 -20.00
N PRO A 202 3.78 13.66 -19.00
CA PRO A 202 3.40 12.65 -18.03
C PRO A 202 2.63 11.51 -18.70
N LYS A 203 3.15 10.28 -18.58
CA LYS A 203 2.47 9.08 -19.09
C LYS A 203 1.32 8.64 -18.18
N PRO A 204 0.24 8.04 -18.71
CA PRO A 204 -0.82 7.42 -17.92
C PRO A 204 -0.28 6.31 -17.01
N LEU A 205 -0.83 6.21 -15.79
CA LEU A 205 -0.49 5.12 -14.87
C LEU A 205 -1.06 3.79 -15.37
N THR A 206 -0.25 2.73 -15.30
CA THR A 206 -0.69 1.35 -15.51
C THR A 206 -1.61 0.90 -14.38
N TRP A 207 -2.43 -0.13 -14.62
CA TRP A 207 -3.33 -0.67 -13.58
C TRP A 207 -2.56 -1.17 -12.33
N ARG A 208 -1.36 -1.74 -12.52
CA ARG A 208 -0.49 -2.19 -11.42
C ARG A 208 -0.02 -1.03 -10.56
N GLN A 209 0.45 0.06 -11.19
CA GLN A 209 0.84 1.28 -10.50
C GLN A 209 -0.33 1.87 -9.71
N ARG A 210 -1.52 1.98 -10.32
CA ARG A 210 -2.74 2.48 -9.66
C ARG A 210 -3.08 1.67 -8.41
N LEU A 211 -3.04 0.33 -8.51
CA LEU A 211 -3.29 -0.54 -7.35
C LEU A 211 -2.22 -0.42 -6.28
N ARG A 212 -0.95 -0.37 -6.66
CA ARG A 212 0.17 -0.21 -5.72
C ARG A 212 0.01 1.08 -4.91
N ILE A 213 -0.24 2.20 -5.60
CA ILE A 213 -0.45 3.52 -5.01
C ILE A 213 -1.61 3.50 -4.01
N VAL A 214 -2.77 2.96 -4.40
CA VAL A 214 -3.94 2.92 -3.49
C VAL A 214 -3.68 1.99 -2.31
N ARG A 215 -3.01 0.85 -2.51
CA ARG A 215 -2.64 -0.06 -1.43
C ARG A 215 -1.73 0.61 -0.39
N GLU A 216 -0.72 1.36 -0.84
CA GLU A 216 0.19 2.12 0.01
C GLU A 216 -0.57 3.17 0.84
N ALA A 217 -1.45 3.94 0.19
CA ALA A 217 -2.31 4.92 0.87
C ALA A 217 -3.29 4.26 1.87
N VAL A 218 -3.89 3.12 1.53
CA VAL A 218 -4.76 2.35 2.44
C VAL A 218 -3.97 1.82 3.63
N GLY A 219 -2.70 1.44 3.45
CA GLY A 219 -1.80 1.09 4.56
C GLY A 219 -1.63 2.24 5.56
N ALA A 220 -1.40 3.45 5.05
CA ALA A 220 -1.32 4.65 5.88
C ALA A 220 -2.65 4.98 6.58
N LEU A 221 -3.78 4.80 5.90
CA LEU A 221 -5.10 5.00 6.47
C LEU A 221 -5.38 3.99 7.60
N ALA A 222 -5.05 2.72 7.41
CA ALA A 222 -5.17 1.70 8.44
C ALA A 222 -4.29 2.02 9.67
N TYR A 223 -3.08 2.54 9.45
CA TYR A 223 -2.23 3.06 10.52
C TYR A 223 -2.91 4.22 11.26
N LEU A 224 -3.52 5.18 10.55
CA LEU A 224 -4.26 6.29 11.19
C LEU A 224 -5.42 5.77 12.05
N HIS A 225 -6.17 4.78 11.59
CA HIS A 225 -7.30 4.19 12.32
C HIS A 225 -6.86 3.45 13.59
N GLY A 226 -5.65 2.88 13.61
CA GLY A 226 -5.09 2.22 14.80
C GLY A 226 -4.67 3.21 15.88
N ALA A 227 -5.21 3.07 17.09
CA ALA A 227 -4.67 3.77 18.26
C ALA A 227 -3.41 3.06 18.78
N ILE A 228 -2.43 3.82 19.26
CA ILE A 228 -1.24 3.30 19.94
C ILE A 228 -1.37 3.64 21.43
N ALA A 229 -1.34 2.63 22.30
CA ALA A 229 -1.44 2.84 23.75
C ALA A 229 -0.30 3.75 24.23
N GLY A 230 -0.63 4.84 24.92
CA GLY A 230 0.33 5.86 25.36
C GLY A 230 0.94 6.70 24.22
N GLY A 231 0.45 6.54 22.98
CA GLY A 231 0.92 7.25 21.79
C GLY A 231 -0.23 7.97 21.07
N LYS A 232 -0.29 7.86 19.74
CA LYS A 232 -1.33 8.55 18.95
C LYS A 232 -2.73 7.95 19.18
N PRO A 233 -3.79 8.78 19.26
CA PRO A 233 -5.17 8.28 19.22
C PRO A 233 -5.52 7.70 17.84
N ALA A 234 -6.65 7.00 17.76
CA ALA A 234 -7.25 6.65 16.48
C ALA A 234 -7.66 7.94 15.73
N VAL A 235 -7.28 8.04 14.47
CA VAL A 235 -7.47 9.20 13.62
C VAL A 235 -8.37 8.80 12.45
N ILE A 236 -9.46 9.53 12.26
CA ILE A 236 -10.31 9.42 11.07
C ILE A 236 -9.81 10.46 10.06
N HIS A 237 -9.56 10.04 8.82
CA HIS A 237 -8.98 10.91 7.78
C HIS A 237 -9.99 11.91 7.21
N ARG A 238 -11.25 11.48 6.98
CA ARG A 238 -12.39 12.32 6.54
C ARG A 238 -12.37 12.84 5.11
N ASP A 239 -11.27 12.64 4.39
CA ASP A 239 -11.09 13.13 3.02
C ASP A 239 -10.15 12.23 2.21
N PHE A 240 -10.33 10.91 2.34
CA PHE A 240 -9.57 9.95 1.54
C PHE A 240 -10.04 10.00 0.08
N LYS A 241 -9.17 10.45 -0.84
CA LYS A 241 -9.46 10.56 -2.28
C LYS A 241 -8.16 10.66 -3.10
N PRO A 242 -8.19 10.40 -4.43
CA PRO A 242 -7.02 10.52 -5.31
C PRO A 242 -6.26 11.85 -5.22
N ALA A 243 -6.96 12.98 -4.98
CA ALA A 243 -6.31 14.28 -4.84
C ALA A 243 -5.39 14.39 -3.61
N ASN A 244 -5.67 13.61 -2.56
CA ASN A 244 -4.91 13.61 -1.29
C ASN A 244 -3.91 12.45 -1.19
N ILE A 245 -3.80 11.64 -2.24
CA ILE A 245 -2.75 10.62 -2.38
C ILE A 245 -1.66 11.23 -3.26
N LEU A 246 -0.62 11.77 -2.63
CA LEU A 246 0.51 12.41 -3.31
C LEU A 246 1.58 11.39 -3.68
N LEU A 247 2.35 11.69 -4.73
CA LEU A 247 3.36 10.81 -5.28
C LEU A 247 4.72 11.50 -5.30
N ASP A 248 5.75 10.76 -4.91
CA ASP A 248 7.13 11.15 -5.18
C ASP A 248 7.50 10.90 -6.66
N GLU A 249 8.74 11.20 -7.03
CA GLU A 249 9.29 10.98 -8.36
C GLU A 249 9.35 9.51 -8.80
N ARG A 250 9.22 8.56 -7.86
CA ARG A 250 9.22 7.11 -8.07
C ARG A 250 7.81 6.50 -8.07
N LEU A 251 6.77 7.35 -7.98
CA LEU A 251 5.38 6.94 -7.83
C LEU A 251 5.14 6.13 -6.53
N THR A 252 5.89 6.42 -5.47
CA THR A 252 5.59 5.99 -4.10
C THR A 252 4.49 6.88 -3.54
N ALA A 253 3.48 6.29 -2.92
CA ALA A 253 2.33 7.04 -2.41
C ALA A 253 2.51 7.54 -0.98
N TYR A 254 2.04 8.76 -0.76
CA TYR A 254 1.97 9.44 0.53
C TYR A 254 0.56 9.99 0.74
N LEU A 255 -0.13 9.46 1.74
CA LEU A 255 -1.43 9.97 2.16
C LEU A 255 -1.23 11.32 2.86
N SER A 256 -1.97 12.32 2.42
CA SER A 256 -1.83 13.72 2.86
C SER A 256 -3.17 14.30 3.29
N ASP A 257 -3.15 15.51 3.87
CA ASP A 257 -4.35 16.27 4.23
C ASP A 257 -5.31 15.49 5.14
N THR A 258 -4.78 15.03 6.27
CA THR A 258 -5.58 14.49 7.36
C THR A 258 -6.54 15.60 7.78
N GLY A 259 -7.85 15.43 7.54
CA GLY A 259 -8.86 16.50 7.53
C GLY A 259 -9.19 17.15 8.88
N PHE A 260 -8.19 17.41 9.71
CA PHE A 260 -8.27 18.01 11.04
C PHE A 260 -8.67 19.50 10.98
N ALA A 261 -8.05 20.30 10.11
CA ALA A 261 -8.43 21.71 9.90
C ALA A 261 -9.84 21.90 9.32
N LYS A 262 -10.41 20.90 8.63
CA LYS A 262 -11.75 21.01 8.01
C LYS A 262 -12.90 21.06 9.01
N SER A 263 -12.67 20.68 10.28
CA SER A 263 -13.67 20.79 11.33
C SER A 263 -13.85 22.20 11.89
N ALA A 264 -12.90 23.12 11.66
CA ALA A 264 -12.95 24.48 12.20
C ALA A 264 -13.40 25.52 11.18
N ALA A 265 -13.07 25.33 9.90
CA ALA A 265 -13.45 26.24 8.82
C ALA A 265 -14.87 25.94 8.31
N THR A 266 -15.88 26.56 8.92
CA THR A 266 -17.22 26.65 8.34
C THR A 266 -17.15 27.48 7.05
N GLY A 267 -17.30 26.86 5.88
CA GLY A 267 -17.50 27.60 4.61
C GLY A 267 -16.51 27.36 3.47
N ALA A 268 -15.80 26.23 3.42
CA ALA A 268 -14.90 25.93 2.31
C ALA A 268 -15.65 25.74 0.97
N ALA A 269 -15.32 26.53 -0.06
CA ALA A 269 -15.97 26.49 -1.39
C ALA A 269 -15.88 25.13 -2.14
N ALA A 270 -15.01 24.21 -1.69
CA ALA A 270 -14.86 22.87 -2.28
C ALA A 270 -15.39 21.72 -1.38
N SER A 271 -15.89 22.04 -0.19
CA SER A 271 -16.48 21.05 0.72
C SER A 271 -17.83 21.52 1.19
N LEU A 272 -18.87 20.76 0.84
CA LEU A 272 -20.23 21.02 1.26
C LEU A 272 -20.38 20.69 2.75
N THR A 273 -21.31 21.36 3.42
CA THR A 273 -21.65 21.09 4.82
C THR A 273 -23.00 20.38 4.91
N THR A 274 -23.09 19.36 5.76
CA THR A 274 -24.38 18.75 6.10
C THR A 274 -25.17 19.68 7.03
N ARG A 275 -26.46 19.35 7.26
CA ARG A 275 -27.27 20.03 8.29
C ARG A 275 -26.68 19.91 9.70
N SER A 276 -25.88 18.88 9.96
CA SER A 276 -25.14 18.71 11.21
C SER A 276 -23.80 19.46 11.25
N GLY A 277 -23.47 20.24 10.21
CA GLY A 277 -22.25 21.03 10.11
C GLY A 277 -21.01 20.25 9.67
N ALA A 278 -21.15 18.98 9.25
CA ALA A 278 -20.01 18.17 8.81
C ALA A 278 -19.61 18.51 7.36
N CYS A 279 -18.34 18.88 7.15
CA CYS A 279 -17.77 19.07 5.82
C CYS A 279 -17.58 17.74 5.08
N TYR A 280 -17.83 17.72 3.77
CA TYR A 280 -17.62 16.55 2.91
C TYR A 280 -17.24 16.91 1.47
N THR A 281 -16.60 15.97 0.77
CA THR A 281 -16.30 16.07 -0.67
C THR A 281 -17.39 15.33 -1.47
N PRO A 282 -18.06 15.99 -2.44
CA PRO A 282 -19.08 15.34 -3.29
C PRO A 282 -18.56 14.05 -3.95
N GLY A 283 -19.40 13.02 -3.93
CA GLY A 283 -19.06 11.70 -4.49
C GLY A 283 -18.25 10.77 -3.57
N TYR A 284 -17.53 11.30 -2.57
CA TYR A 284 -16.79 10.51 -1.59
C TYR A 284 -17.49 10.41 -0.22
N ALA A 285 -18.59 11.15 -0.03
CA ALA A 285 -19.31 11.17 1.23
C ALA A 285 -20.24 9.96 1.38
N ASP A 286 -20.02 9.17 2.44
CA ASP A 286 -20.92 8.08 2.82
C ASP A 286 -22.29 8.64 3.26
N GLN A 287 -23.36 7.88 3.01
CA GLN A 287 -24.71 8.21 3.45
C GLN A 287 -24.80 8.47 4.97
N PHE A 288 -23.95 7.83 5.78
CA PHE A 288 -23.90 8.06 7.23
C PHE A 288 -23.39 9.47 7.58
N ILE A 289 -22.49 10.04 6.77
CA ILE A 289 -22.11 11.44 6.92
C ILE A 289 -23.30 12.32 6.54
N LEU A 290 -23.92 12.04 5.40
CA LEU A 290 -25.03 12.82 4.85
C LEU A 290 -26.29 12.80 5.74
N SER A 291 -26.55 11.69 6.43
CA SER A 291 -27.63 11.53 7.42
C SER A 291 -27.35 12.26 8.74
N GLY A 292 -26.12 12.71 8.95
CA GLY A 292 -25.69 13.47 10.12
C GLY A 292 -25.05 12.63 11.23
N GLU A 293 -24.79 11.33 11.02
CA GLU A 293 -24.09 10.46 11.99
C GLU A 293 -22.61 10.83 12.15
N GLY A 294 -22.05 11.60 11.20
CA GLY A 294 -20.69 12.10 11.25
C GLY A 294 -19.65 11.12 10.67
N HIS A 295 -18.39 11.52 10.77
CA HIS A 295 -17.27 10.77 10.22
C HIS A 295 -16.86 9.61 11.12
N SER A 296 -16.48 8.47 10.53
CA SER A 296 -15.98 7.28 11.23
C SER A 296 -15.00 6.48 10.36
N VAL A 297 -14.37 5.45 10.94
CA VAL A 297 -13.52 4.52 10.18
C VAL A 297 -14.25 3.83 9.02
N ILE A 298 -15.56 3.61 9.15
CA ILE A 298 -16.40 3.01 8.12
C ILE A 298 -16.62 3.98 6.95
N THR A 299 -16.78 5.27 7.23
CA THR A 299 -17.01 6.28 6.19
C THR A 299 -15.72 6.57 5.42
N ASP A 300 -14.55 6.47 6.07
CA ASP A 300 -13.26 6.43 5.37
C ASP A 300 -13.17 5.18 4.47
N GLY A 301 -13.65 4.03 4.93
CA GLY A 301 -13.76 2.80 4.12
C GLY A 301 -14.63 2.96 2.88
N TYR A 302 -15.76 3.66 2.99
CA TYR A 302 -16.58 4.03 1.81
C TYR A 302 -15.78 4.86 0.81
N ALA A 303 -15.06 5.88 1.27
CA ALA A 303 -14.25 6.73 0.41
C ALA A 303 -13.10 5.97 -0.29
N VAL A 304 -12.53 4.95 0.37
CA VAL A 304 -11.62 3.98 -0.27
C VAL A 304 -12.33 3.21 -1.38
N GLY A 305 -13.55 2.72 -1.15
CA GLY A 305 -14.34 2.03 -2.17
C GLY A 305 -14.60 2.89 -3.41
N ILE A 306 -15.00 4.15 -3.23
CA ILE A 306 -15.15 5.09 -4.35
C ILE A 306 -13.82 5.34 -5.05
N THR A 307 -12.73 5.50 -4.31
CA THR A 307 -11.37 5.65 -4.89
C THR A 307 -10.98 4.45 -5.75
N LEU A 308 -11.34 3.23 -5.35
CA LEU A 308 -11.12 2.01 -6.15
C LEU A 308 -11.91 2.05 -7.46
N LEU A 309 -13.15 2.53 -7.46
CA LEU A 309 -13.92 2.72 -8.70
C LEU A 309 -13.33 3.81 -9.58
N VAL A 310 -12.83 4.90 -8.99
CA VAL A 310 -12.18 5.99 -9.74
C VAL A 310 -10.92 5.49 -10.44
N ILE A 311 -10.04 4.72 -9.79
CA ILE A 311 -8.85 4.17 -10.46
C ILE A 311 -9.21 3.17 -11.57
N LEU A 312 -10.31 2.43 -11.38
CA LEU A 312 -10.78 1.39 -12.30
C LEU A 312 -11.38 1.99 -13.57
N THR A 313 -12.19 3.04 -13.42
CA THR A 313 -12.99 3.64 -14.50
C THR A 313 -12.39 4.92 -15.08
N ASN A 314 -11.57 5.65 -14.30
CA ASN A 314 -11.16 7.03 -14.55
C ASN A 314 -12.33 8.01 -14.76
N ARG A 315 -13.49 7.72 -14.17
CA ARG A 315 -14.66 8.59 -14.18
C ARG A 315 -14.69 9.46 -12.93
N SER A 316 -15.45 10.56 -12.98
CA SER A 316 -15.71 11.35 -11.77
C SER A 316 -16.49 10.50 -10.75
N PRO A 317 -16.26 10.69 -9.43
CA PRO A 317 -16.96 9.93 -8.41
C PRO A 317 -18.49 10.13 -8.47
N LEU A 318 -18.96 11.31 -8.90
CA LEU A 318 -20.37 11.58 -9.09
C LEU A 318 -20.96 10.80 -10.27
N ASP A 319 -20.25 10.71 -11.40
CA ASP A 319 -20.70 9.91 -12.55
C ASP A 319 -20.77 8.43 -12.18
N ILE A 320 -19.83 7.94 -11.38
CA ILE A 320 -19.81 6.56 -10.90
C ILE A 320 -21.08 6.24 -10.12
N ILE A 321 -21.40 7.06 -9.10
CA ILE A 321 -22.55 6.79 -8.21
C ILE A 321 -23.92 7.09 -8.84
N THR A 322 -23.99 7.93 -9.88
CA THR A 322 -25.27 8.35 -10.48
C THR A 322 -25.58 7.71 -11.82
N LYS A 323 -24.58 7.24 -12.57
CA LYS A 323 -24.78 6.83 -13.97
C LYS A 323 -24.49 5.38 -14.26
N ILE A 324 -23.62 4.69 -13.51
CA ILE A 324 -23.22 3.30 -13.85
C ILE A 324 -24.43 2.38 -13.94
N GLU A 325 -25.30 2.37 -12.93
CA GLU A 325 -26.50 1.52 -12.92
C GLU A 325 -27.48 1.89 -14.04
N ALA A 326 -27.70 3.19 -14.24
CA ALA A 326 -28.60 3.69 -15.29
C ALA A 326 -28.10 3.41 -16.71
N GLU A 327 -26.78 3.47 -16.96
CA GLU A 327 -26.16 3.17 -18.26
C GLU A 327 -26.26 1.69 -18.63
N HIS A 328 -26.37 0.81 -17.63
CA HIS A 328 -26.39 -0.64 -17.82
C HIS A 328 -27.74 -1.29 -17.55
N ASP A 329 -28.73 -0.53 -17.06
CA ASP A 329 -30.06 -1.01 -16.66
C ASP A 329 -29.97 -2.23 -15.71
N ALA A 330 -29.07 -2.15 -14.73
CA ALA A 330 -28.79 -3.21 -13.77
C ALA A 330 -28.23 -2.64 -12.46
N ASP A 331 -28.48 -3.34 -11.35
CA ASP A 331 -27.88 -3.04 -10.05
C ASP A 331 -26.36 -3.22 -10.11
N PHE A 332 -25.60 -2.40 -9.37
CA PHE A 332 -24.13 -2.37 -9.46
C PHE A 332 -23.47 -3.76 -9.32
N GLU A 333 -23.94 -4.60 -8.41
CA GLU A 333 -23.40 -5.94 -8.18
C GLU A 333 -23.60 -6.92 -9.34
N ASP A 334 -24.54 -6.64 -10.25
CA ASP A 334 -24.90 -7.49 -11.37
C ASP A 334 -24.25 -7.03 -12.69
N ILE A 335 -23.59 -5.86 -12.70
CA ILE A 335 -22.87 -5.35 -13.86
C ILE A 335 -21.48 -5.99 -13.93
N PRO A 336 -21.12 -6.69 -15.02
CA PRO A 336 -19.77 -7.20 -15.20
C PRO A 336 -18.73 -6.07 -15.20
N ALA A 337 -17.70 -6.19 -14.36
CA ALA A 337 -16.76 -5.12 -14.10
C ALA A 337 -16.03 -4.61 -15.36
N GLU A 338 -15.81 -5.49 -16.34
CA GLU A 338 -15.24 -5.15 -17.65
C GLU A 338 -16.07 -4.13 -18.46
N ARG A 339 -17.36 -3.94 -18.13
CA ARG A 339 -18.22 -2.98 -18.84
C ARG A 339 -17.98 -1.53 -18.42
N PHE A 340 -17.47 -1.30 -17.21
CA PHE A 340 -17.17 0.04 -16.70
C PHE A 340 -15.69 0.27 -16.39
N ALA A 341 -14.87 -0.77 -16.33
CA ALA A 341 -13.43 -0.66 -16.21
C ALA A 341 -12.77 -0.10 -17.49
N GLN A 342 -11.65 0.62 -17.33
CA GLN A 342 -10.85 0.99 -18.49
C GLN A 342 -10.28 -0.28 -19.19
N PRO A 343 -10.10 -0.27 -20.53
CA PRO A 343 -9.66 -1.45 -21.28
C PRO A 343 -8.33 -2.07 -20.84
N ALA A 344 -7.47 -1.31 -20.15
CA ALA A 344 -6.16 -1.76 -19.68
C ALA A 344 -6.20 -2.68 -18.44
N TRP A 345 -7.38 -2.88 -17.82
CA TRP A 345 -7.52 -3.72 -16.63
C TRP A 345 -7.77 -5.19 -16.99
N PRO A 346 -7.02 -6.14 -16.40
CA PRO A 346 -7.36 -7.55 -16.51
C PRO A 346 -8.75 -7.83 -15.91
N THR A 347 -9.61 -8.55 -16.63
CA THR A 347 -11.00 -8.82 -16.23
C THR A 347 -11.12 -9.36 -14.81
N HIS A 348 -10.29 -10.34 -14.46
CA HIS A 348 -10.30 -10.96 -13.13
C HIS A 348 -9.89 -9.98 -12.00
N VAL A 349 -9.06 -8.98 -12.30
CA VAL A 349 -8.67 -7.93 -11.35
C VAL A 349 -9.83 -6.95 -11.18
N ALA A 350 -10.41 -6.48 -12.29
CA ALA A 350 -11.57 -5.59 -12.27
C ALA A 350 -12.74 -6.18 -11.47
N GLN A 351 -13.05 -7.46 -11.69
CA GLN A 351 -14.10 -8.18 -10.96
C GLN A 351 -13.83 -8.25 -9.46
N LYS A 352 -12.59 -8.56 -9.05
CA LYS A 352 -12.21 -8.58 -7.62
C LYS A 352 -12.33 -7.21 -6.96
N LEU A 353 -11.95 -6.14 -7.67
CA LEU A 353 -12.10 -4.78 -7.15
C LEU A 353 -13.57 -4.39 -7.02
N ALA A 354 -14.38 -4.63 -8.05
CA ALA A 354 -15.82 -4.36 -8.00
C ALA A 354 -16.48 -5.09 -6.82
N ALA A 355 -16.18 -6.38 -6.62
CA ALA A 355 -16.71 -7.16 -5.50
C ALA A 355 -16.26 -6.64 -4.13
N LEU A 356 -15.02 -6.13 -4.01
CA LEU A 356 -14.53 -5.51 -2.77
C LEU A 356 -15.29 -4.20 -2.46
N VAL A 357 -15.64 -3.45 -3.50
CA VAL A 357 -16.43 -2.23 -3.35
C VAL A 357 -17.86 -2.58 -2.96
N HIS A 358 -18.55 -3.40 -3.75
CA HIS A 358 -19.91 -3.82 -3.46
C HIS A 358 -20.21 -5.21 -4.02
N SER A 359 -20.67 -6.10 -3.15
CA SER A 359 -21.25 -7.39 -3.51
C SER A 359 -22.56 -7.62 -2.76
N ARG A 360 -23.29 -8.68 -3.14
CA ARG A 360 -24.53 -9.10 -2.46
C ARG A 360 -24.32 -9.43 -0.98
N SER A 361 -23.13 -9.92 -0.59
CA SER A 361 -22.82 -10.30 0.79
C SER A 361 -22.34 -9.13 1.62
N ASP A 362 -21.38 -8.36 1.09
CA ASP A 362 -20.58 -7.37 1.80
C ASP A 362 -19.83 -6.44 0.83
N GLY A 363 -19.19 -5.40 1.37
CA GLY A 363 -18.36 -4.49 0.58
C GLY A 363 -18.03 -3.19 1.32
N LEU A 364 -17.01 -2.48 0.86
CA LEU A 364 -16.67 -1.14 1.38
C LEU A 364 -17.82 -0.15 1.19
N CYS A 365 -18.51 -0.24 0.05
CA CYS A 365 -19.62 0.60 -0.37
C CYS A 365 -21.02 -0.02 -0.11
N HIS A 366 -21.12 -1.15 0.61
CA HIS A 366 -22.40 -1.77 0.97
C HIS A 366 -23.34 -0.88 1.85
N PRO A 367 -24.62 -0.68 1.49
CA PRO A 367 -25.52 0.27 2.19
C PRO A 367 -25.85 -0.13 3.64
N LYS A 368 -25.94 -1.44 3.93
CA LYS A 368 -26.15 -1.93 5.31
C LYS A 368 -24.84 -1.92 6.10
N ARG A 369 -24.79 -1.17 7.21
CA ARG A 369 -23.62 -1.01 8.09
C ARG A 369 -22.97 -2.35 8.51
N ARG A 370 -23.79 -3.33 8.90
CA ARG A 370 -23.31 -4.67 9.34
C ARG A 370 -22.61 -5.50 8.25
N LYS A 371 -22.72 -5.08 6.99
CA LYS A 371 -22.10 -5.71 5.82
C LYS A 371 -20.93 -4.87 5.27
N ARG A 372 -20.56 -3.77 5.94
CA ARG A 372 -19.39 -2.96 5.60
C ARG A 372 -18.11 -3.72 5.97
N ILE A 373 -17.18 -3.81 5.03
CA ILE A 373 -15.86 -4.37 5.30
C ILE A 373 -15.03 -3.34 6.07
N GLU A 374 -14.40 -3.74 7.17
CA GLU A 374 -13.49 -2.88 7.92
C GLU A 374 -12.10 -2.85 7.28
N LEU A 375 -11.51 -1.67 7.15
CA LEU A 375 -10.18 -1.46 6.57
C LEU A 375 -9.07 -2.21 7.30
N ALA A 376 -9.20 -2.46 8.61
CA ALA A 376 -8.25 -3.27 9.37
C ALA A 376 -8.10 -4.69 8.80
N ARG A 377 -9.16 -5.25 8.20
CA ARG A 377 -9.12 -6.56 7.51
C ARG A 377 -8.40 -6.50 6.15
N LEU A 378 -8.30 -5.32 5.55
CA LEU A 378 -7.53 -5.08 4.32
C LEU A 378 -6.05 -4.78 4.63
N GLY A 379 -5.80 -4.06 5.73
CA GLY A 379 -4.46 -3.71 6.22
C GLY A 379 -3.68 -4.89 6.79
N SER A 380 -4.33 -5.87 7.43
CA SER A 380 -3.69 -7.10 7.90
C SER A 380 -3.12 -7.97 6.77
N ALA A 381 -3.57 -7.77 5.52
CA ALA A 381 -2.97 -8.37 4.34
C ALA A 381 -1.73 -7.61 3.83
N ALA A 382 -1.60 -6.30 4.14
CA ALA A 382 -0.54 -5.41 3.63
C ALA A 382 0.61 -5.17 4.65
N ALA A 383 0.30 -5.00 5.93
CA ALA A 383 1.30 -4.87 7.02
C ALA A 383 2.05 -6.19 7.29
N ALA A 384 1.53 -7.30 6.76
CA ALA A 384 2.07 -8.64 6.88
C ALA A 384 3.07 -9.00 5.76
N THR A 385 3.55 -8.05 4.96
CA THR A 385 4.29 -8.41 3.74
C THR A 385 5.71 -8.89 4.00
N ASP A 386 6.47 -8.32 4.94
CA ASP A 386 7.80 -8.86 5.28
C ASP A 386 7.73 -9.98 6.33
N GLY A 387 6.98 -9.77 7.42
CA GLY A 387 6.82 -10.77 8.48
C GLY A 387 6.09 -12.02 8.01
N ALA A 388 4.97 -11.89 7.28
CA ALA A 388 4.25 -13.06 6.80
C ALA A 388 4.83 -13.67 5.52
N ALA A 389 5.61 -12.94 4.70
CA ALA A 389 6.41 -13.60 3.65
C ALA A 389 7.50 -14.48 4.26
N LYS A 390 8.16 -14.01 5.32
CA LYS A 390 9.15 -14.80 6.07
C LYS A 390 8.51 -16.02 6.73
N VAL A 391 7.37 -15.85 7.40
CA VAL A 391 6.59 -16.95 8.00
C VAL A 391 6.13 -17.94 6.93
N ARG A 392 5.55 -17.49 5.80
CA ARG A 392 5.15 -18.37 4.68
C ARG A 392 6.36 -19.07 4.05
N GLY A 393 7.51 -18.40 3.99
CA GLY A 393 8.78 -18.99 3.55
C GLY A 393 9.21 -20.13 4.46
N LEU A 394 9.18 -19.92 5.78
CA LEU A 394 9.56 -20.92 6.76
C LEU A 394 8.56 -22.09 6.86
N GLN A 395 7.27 -21.82 6.69
CA GLN A 395 6.21 -22.83 6.55
C GLN A 395 6.48 -23.76 5.37
N ARG A 396 6.76 -23.20 4.17
CA ARG A 396 7.12 -23.99 2.98
C ARG A 396 8.39 -24.81 3.18
N LYS A 397 9.47 -24.18 3.68
CA LYS A 397 10.73 -24.87 4.00
C LYS A 397 10.51 -26.06 4.95
N SER A 398 9.62 -25.92 5.94
CA SER A 398 9.29 -26.97 6.90
C SER A 398 8.54 -28.15 6.27
N SER A 399 7.54 -27.88 5.42
CA SER A 399 6.84 -28.92 4.68
C SER A 399 7.74 -29.64 3.67
N ASP A 400 8.55 -28.89 2.91
CA ASP A 400 9.45 -29.45 1.91
C ASP A 400 10.54 -30.33 2.55
N ALA A 401 11.14 -29.87 3.66
CA ALA A 401 12.15 -30.62 4.39
C ALA A 401 11.57 -31.90 4.99
N PHE A 402 10.35 -31.83 5.54
CA PHE A 402 9.63 -32.99 6.03
C PHE A 402 9.43 -34.03 4.92
N ASP A 403 8.82 -33.64 3.80
CA ASP A 403 8.53 -34.57 2.69
C ASP A 403 9.81 -35.16 2.09
N ALA A 404 10.89 -34.38 2.00
CA ALA A 404 12.19 -34.86 1.54
C ALA A 404 12.79 -35.92 2.48
N LEU A 405 12.78 -35.68 3.79
CA LEU A 405 13.33 -36.62 4.77
C LEU A 405 12.48 -37.88 4.90
N VAL A 406 11.16 -37.77 4.82
CA VAL A 406 10.26 -38.94 4.84
C VAL A 406 10.50 -39.84 3.64
N ARG A 407 10.64 -39.30 2.43
CA ARG A 407 10.97 -40.11 1.24
C ARG A 407 12.27 -40.89 1.40
N ARG A 408 13.27 -40.29 2.04
CA ARG A 408 14.56 -40.94 2.34
C ARG A 408 14.40 -42.06 3.36
N LEU A 409 13.67 -41.81 4.44
CA LEU A 409 13.36 -42.83 5.44
C LEU A 409 12.52 -43.98 4.88
N ASP A 410 11.53 -43.69 4.04
CA ASP A 410 10.74 -44.71 3.34
C ASP A 410 11.63 -45.60 2.46
N ALA A 411 12.71 -45.06 1.89
CA ALA A 411 13.69 -45.84 1.13
C ALA A 411 14.59 -46.70 2.03
N VAL A 412 15.08 -46.14 3.15
CA VAL A 412 15.86 -46.88 4.16
C VAL A 412 15.07 -48.06 4.70
N TYR A 413 13.79 -47.87 5.01
CA TYR A 413 12.91 -48.89 5.56
C TYR A 413 12.03 -49.58 4.50
N ALA A 414 12.38 -49.46 3.21
CA ALA A 414 11.63 -50.08 2.12
C ALA A 414 11.36 -51.59 2.32
N PRO A 415 12.29 -52.40 2.88
CA PRO A 415 12.02 -53.81 3.17
C PRO A 415 10.84 -54.06 4.12
N HIS A 416 10.47 -53.07 4.93
CA HIS A 416 9.37 -53.14 5.90
C HIS A 416 8.13 -52.36 5.44
N ARG A 417 8.14 -51.78 4.24
CA ARG A 417 7.10 -50.87 3.74
C ARG A 417 5.72 -51.50 3.61
N ALA A 418 5.64 -52.81 3.29
CA ALA A 418 4.38 -53.53 3.17
C ALA A 418 3.62 -53.65 4.51
N LEU A 419 4.32 -53.51 5.63
CA LEU A 419 3.76 -53.58 6.98
C LEU A 419 3.58 -52.19 7.61
N ALA A 420 4.07 -51.13 6.94
CA ALA A 420 4.09 -49.78 7.47
C ALA A 420 2.71 -49.12 7.34
N PRO A 421 2.14 -48.56 8.43
CA PRO A 421 0.88 -47.82 8.39
C PRO A 421 0.89 -46.62 7.43
N SER A 422 -0.28 -46.29 6.88
CA SER A 422 -0.45 -45.14 5.98
C SER A 422 -0.33 -43.80 6.72
N GLU A 423 -0.86 -43.73 7.94
CA GLU A 423 -0.74 -42.56 8.81
C GLU A 423 0.70 -42.38 9.31
N PHE A 424 1.28 -41.21 9.04
CA PHE A 424 2.70 -40.98 9.28
C PHE A 424 3.10 -41.07 10.76
N LYS A 425 2.27 -40.61 11.70
CA LYS A 425 2.58 -40.70 13.14
C LYS A 425 2.77 -42.17 13.54
N VAL A 426 1.84 -43.02 13.13
CA VAL A 426 1.88 -44.47 13.39
C VAL A 426 3.05 -45.13 12.65
N ARG A 427 3.38 -44.66 11.44
CA ARG A 427 4.55 -45.12 10.69
C ARG A 427 5.88 -44.77 11.36
N LEU A 428 5.99 -43.58 11.97
CA LEU A 428 7.17 -43.16 12.69
C LEU A 428 7.39 -44.00 13.96
N ASP A 429 6.31 -44.30 14.69
CA ASP A 429 6.34 -45.20 15.85
C ASP A 429 6.68 -46.63 15.45
N PHE A 430 6.17 -47.10 14.31
CA PHE A 430 6.54 -48.39 13.74
C PHE A 430 8.03 -48.49 13.41
N TRP A 431 8.63 -47.48 12.76
CA TRP A 431 10.07 -47.49 12.48
C TRP A 431 10.92 -47.51 13.75
N ARG A 432 10.49 -46.82 14.80
CA ARG A 432 11.13 -46.88 16.13
C ARG A 432 11.04 -48.27 16.75
N GLY A 433 9.83 -48.83 16.81
CA GLY A 433 9.59 -50.09 17.52
C GLY A 433 10.09 -51.32 16.77
N ALA A 434 9.79 -51.41 15.47
CA ALA A 434 9.99 -52.62 14.68
C ALA A 434 11.24 -52.56 13.78
N CYS A 435 11.75 -51.37 13.45
CA CYS A 435 12.89 -51.19 12.54
C CYS A 435 14.12 -50.57 13.21
N ALA A 436 14.16 -50.52 14.54
CA ALA A 436 15.27 -50.01 15.35
C ALA A 436 15.71 -48.57 15.00
N MET A 437 14.78 -47.71 14.57
CA MET A 437 15.06 -46.30 14.34
C MET A 437 15.58 -45.64 15.63
N PRO A 438 16.70 -44.89 15.58
CA PRO A 438 17.24 -44.23 16.77
C PRO A 438 16.23 -43.32 17.46
N GLU A 439 16.13 -43.40 18.79
CA GLU A 439 15.16 -42.63 19.59
C GLU A 439 15.27 -41.12 19.34
N ARG A 440 16.50 -40.60 19.25
CA ARG A 440 16.73 -39.17 18.94
C ARG A 440 16.20 -38.78 17.57
N LEU A 441 16.36 -39.65 16.57
CA LEU A 441 15.86 -39.40 15.21
C LEU A 441 14.33 -39.44 15.18
N HIS A 442 13.71 -40.35 15.94
CA HIS A 442 12.25 -40.39 16.13
C HIS A 442 11.73 -39.10 16.75
N ALA A 443 12.34 -38.63 17.84
CA ALA A 443 11.92 -37.40 18.53
C ALA A 443 12.07 -36.15 17.65
N GLU A 444 13.20 -35.99 16.95
CA GLU A 444 13.44 -34.84 16.07
C GLU A 444 12.52 -34.86 14.84
N MET A 445 12.20 -36.05 14.30
CA MET A 445 11.23 -36.18 13.20
C MET A 445 9.80 -35.90 13.66
N HIS A 446 9.46 -36.22 14.92
CA HIS A 446 8.19 -35.84 15.51
C HIS A 446 8.05 -34.32 15.63
N THR A 447 9.11 -33.60 16.02
CA THR A 447 9.13 -32.13 16.05
C THR A 447 8.92 -31.55 14.65
N LEU A 448 9.63 -32.03 13.64
CA LEU A 448 9.46 -31.56 12.26
C LEU A 448 8.05 -31.85 11.71
N ARG A 449 7.43 -32.99 12.10
CA ARG A 449 6.03 -33.30 11.79
C ARG A 449 5.06 -32.29 12.40
N VAL A 450 5.29 -31.87 13.65
CA VAL A 450 4.46 -30.86 14.32
C VAL A 450 4.55 -29.53 13.58
N TRP A 451 5.75 -29.14 13.13
CA TRP A 451 5.94 -27.93 12.30
C TRP A 451 5.21 -28.04 10.96
N ARG A 452 5.36 -29.16 10.24
CA ARG A 452 4.65 -29.42 8.97
C ARG A 452 3.12 -29.35 9.15
N ASN A 453 2.59 -29.96 10.20
CA ASN A 453 1.16 -29.88 10.51
C ASN A 453 0.71 -28.45 10.84
N ALA A 454 1.53 -27.67 11.54
CA ALA A 454 1.24 -26.26 11.80
C ALA A 454 1.30 -25.41 10.51
N ALA A 455 2.14 -25.77 9.54
CA ALA A 455 2.25 -25.09 8.25
C ALA A 455 1.06 -25.35 7.30
N GLU A 456 0.52 -26.58 7.27
CA GLU A 456 -0.54 -26.98 6.32
C GLU A 456 -1.92 -26.37 6.62
N HIS A 457 -2.20 -26.00 7.86
CA HIS A 457 -3.54 -25.52 8.24
C HIS A 457 -3.76 -24.00 8.07
N HIS A 458 -2.78 -23.25 7.57
CA HIS A 458 -2.83 -21.78 7.42
C HIS A 458 -3.32 -21.03 8.68
N ASP A 459 -3.15 -21.65 9.85
CA ASP A 459 -3.57 -21.14 11.15
C ASP A 459 -2.36 -20.44 11.80
N ALA A 460 -2.45 -19.11 11.89
CA ALA A 460 -1.38 -18.28 12.42
C ALA A 460 -1.13 -18.51 13.92
N GLU A 461 -2.16 -18.84 14.70
CA GLU A 461 -2.05 -19.10 16.14
C GLU A 461 -1.36 -20.44 16.38
N ARG A 462 -1.70 -21.45 15.57
CA ARG A 462 -1.06 -22.76 15.62
C ARG A 462 0.41 -22.69 15.21
N TRP A 463 0.74 -21.95 14.14
CA TRP A 463 2.14 -21.76 13.73
C TRP A 463 2.96 -21.00 14.78
N ALA A 464 2.38 -19.99 15.43
CA ALA A 464 3.06 -19.23 16.49
C ALA A 464 3.36 -20.07 17.73
N ARG A 465 2.49 -21.04 18.06
CA ARG A 465 2.67 -21.93 19.21
C ARG A 465 3.57 -23.12 18.92
N ASP A 466 3.38 -23.76 17.76
CA ASP A 466 3.92 -25.08 17.48
C ASP A 466 5.10 -25.03 16.49
N GLY A 467 5.27 -23.95 15.72
CA GLY A 467 6.33 -23.79 14.71
C GLY A 467 7.71 -23.43 15.30
N PRO A 468 8.76 -23.38 14.46
CA PRO A 468 10.08 -22.94 14.89
C PRO A 468 10.08 -21.46 15.29
N SER A 469 10.89 -21.13 16.30
CA SER A 469 11.09 -19.76 16.80
C SER A 469 11.78 -18.86 15.77
N GLY A 470 12.43 -19.44 14.76
CA GLY A 470 13.06 -18.74 13.64
C GLY A 470 13.89 -19.66 12.72
N ASP A 471 14.45 -19.09 11.64
CA ASP A 471 15.22 -19.83 10.63
C ASP A 471 16.41 -20.61 11.22
N ASP A 472 17.09 -20.09 12.25
CA ASP A 472 18.25 -20.75 12.88
C ASP A 472 17.88 -22.04 13.63
N GLU A 473 16.69 -22.08 14.23
CA GLU A 473 16.17 -23.30 14.86
C GLU A 473 15.82 -24.34 13.79
N PHE A 474 15.18 -23.89 12.71
CA PHE A 474 14.83 -24.73 11.58
C PHE A 474 16.05 -25.38 10.92
N VAL A 475 17.05 -24.58 10.54
CA VAL A 475 18.27 -25.05 9.88
C VAL A 475 18.99 -26.08 10.74
N ARG A 476 19.18 -25.79 12.04
CA ARG A 476 19.86 -26.71 12.96
C ARG A 476 19.14 -28.06 13.10
N LEU A 477 17.81 -28.08 13.11
CA LEU A 477 17.05 -29.33 13.19
C LEU A 477 17.19 -30.14 11.88
N VAL A 478 16.99 -29.49 10.73
CA VAL A 478 17.03 -30.17 9.42
C VAL A 478 18.41 -30.71 9.10
N GLU A 479 19.49 -30.01 9.45
CA GLU A 479 20.86 -30.50 9.28
C GLU A 479 21.14 -31.75 10.13
N ARG A 480 20.71 -31.75 11.41
CA ARG A 480 20.86 -32.92 12.28
C ARG A 480 20.08 -34.11 11.77
N LEU A 481 18.82 -33.90 11.37
CA LEU A 481 17.98 -34.93 10.76
C LEU A 481 18.61 -35.46 9.47
N GLY A 482 19.09 -34.57 8.59
CA GLY A 482 19.74 -34.94 7.33
C GLY A 482 21.00 -35.79 7.54
N ALA A 483 21.84 -35.44 8.52
CA ALA A 483 23.03 -36.22 8.88
C ALA A 483 22.68 -37.58 9.49
N ALA A 484 21.66 -37.64 10.35
CA ALA A 484 21.21 -38.89 10.96
C ALA A 484 20.59 -39.85 9.93
N VAL A 485 19.75 -39.36 9.03
CA VAL A 485 19.21 -40.15 7.91
C VAL A 485 20.34 -40.61 6.98
N GLY A 486 21.33 -39.76 6.69
CA GLY A 486 22.49 -40.13 5.88
C GLY A 486 23.30 -41.30 6.47
N LYS A 487 23.44 -41.36 7.80
CA LYS A 487 24.08 -42.51 8.47
C LYS A 487 23.27 -43.80 8.31
N LEU A 488 21.93 -43.73 8.38
CA LEU A 488 21.08 -44.89 8.15
C LEU A 488 21.11 -45.36 6.70
N GLU A 489 21.09 -44.43 5.74
CA GLU A 489 21.24 -44.74 4.32
C GLU A 489 22.57 -45.42 4.02
N ALA A 490 23.66 -45.02 4.69
CA ALA A 490 24.96 -45.66 4.56
C ALA A 490 25.00 -47.07 5.19
N ALA A 491 24.24 -47.30 6.26
CA ALA A 491 24.13 -48.62 6.91
C ALA A 491 23.18 -49.58 6.19
N ALA A 492 22.24 -49.06 5.39
CA ALA A 492 21.27 -49.84 4.62
C ALA A 492 21.78 -50.24 3.22
N ARG A 493 22.90 -49.66 2.76
CA ARG A 493 23.64 -50.09 1.57
C ARG A 493 24.68 -51.13 1.97
#